data_AF-A0A1G3QVK5-F1
#
_entry.id   AF-A0A1G3QVK5-F1
#
_cell.length_a   1.000
_cell.length_b   1.000
_cell.length_c   1.000
_cell.angle_alpha   90.00
_cell.angle_beta   90.00
_cell.angle_gamma   90.00
#
_symmetry.space_group_name_H-M   'P 1'
#
loop_
_entity.id
_entity.type
_entity.pdbx_description
1 polymer ?
#
loop_
_entity_poly.entity_id
_entity_poly.type
_entity_poly.pdbx_seq_one_letter_code
_entity_poly.pdbx_strand_id
1 'polypeptide(L)'
;MCPDREILSAWLDGEIDSPWDGALEEHVGSCPDCRARLERLEGVRRSLLESPMPDWRPAMERVRSSLVSRGLASEKAAPVWRRRVSLPVPLAVAAGLLVMVLAGALAVSVIRSSFGMVRITRQGSGGTEIRIAASVSDLESLLRSVDEDAGSLEGIIMLPKDVQLLPVGEPRMGKEAEFSRRKSW
;
A
#
# COMPACT_ATOMS: atom_id res chain seq x y z
N MET A 1 73.90 11.56 9.99
CA MET A 1 73.42 10.32 9.36
C MET A 1 72.45 10.71 8.27
N CYS A 2 72.48 10.09 7.09
CA CYS A 2 71.54 10.44 6.02
C CYS A 2 70.19 9.74 6.27
N PRO A 3 69.05 10.41 6.04
CA PRO A 3 67.74 9.78 6.10
C PRO A 3 67.55 8.74 5.00
N ASP A 4 66.68 7.79 5.27
CA ASP A 4 66.27 6.79 4.30
C ASP A 4 65.51 7.41 3.13
N ARG A 5 65.54 6.73 1.98
CA ARG A 5 64.88 7.19 0.77
C ARG A 5 63.36 7.38 0.96
N GLU A 6 62.73 6.53 1.75
CA GLU A 6 61.30 6.59 2.05
C GLU A 6 60.95 7.88 2.80
N ILE A 7 61.78 8.27 3.77
CA ILE A 7 61.59 9.52 4.53
C ILE A 7 61.74 10.73 3.61
N LEU A 8 62.73 10.73 2.71
CA LEU A 8 62.89 11.80 1.72
C LEU A 8 61.71 11.88 0.74
N SER A 9 61.11 10.75 0.37
CA SER A 9 59.91 10.72 -0.46
C SER A 9 58.70 11.28 0.28
N ALA A 10 58.44 10.79 1.49
CA ALA A 10 57.33 11.25 2.34
C ALA A 10 57.44 12.75 2.62
N TRP A 11 58.66 13.25 2.84
CA TRP A 11 58.93 14.68 3.01
C TRP A 11 58.61 15.48 1.73
N LEU A 12 59.04 14.99 0.56
CA LEU A 12 58.73 15.61 -0.73
C LEU A 12 57.21 15.65 -1.03
N ASP A 13 56.48 14.63 -0.56
CA ASP A 13 55.02 14.52 -0.69
C ASP A 13 54.26 15.34 0.37
N GLY A 14 54.97 15.93 1.34
CA GLY A 14 54.40 16.76 2.40
C GLY A 14 53.76 15.96 3.55
N GLU A 15 54.14 14.70 3.73
CA GLU A 15 53.61 13.79 4.76
C GLU A 15 54.37 13.84 6.10
N ILE A 16 55.46 14.63 6.18
CA ILE A 16 56.26 14.78 7.39
C ILE A 16 55.92 16.09 8.10
N ASP A 17 55.40 15.98 9.31
CA ASP A 17 55.03 17.14 10.13
C ASP A 17 56.22 17.74 10.92
N SER A 18 56.00 18.96 11.42
CA SER A 18 56.88 19.61 12.39
C SER A 18 57.04 18.78 13.68
N PRO A 19 58.25 18.69 14.28
CA PRO A 19 59.46 19.47 13.98
C PRO A 19 60.41 18.81 12.97
N TRP A 20 60.08 17.62 12.46
CA TRP A 20 60.98 16.82 11.65
C TRP A 20 61.20 17.42 10.25
N ASP A 21 60.20 18.11 9.72
CA ASP A 21 60.25 18.87 8.48
C ASP A 21 61.46 19.84 8.43
N GLY A 22 61.61 20.69 9.45
CA GLY A 22 62.73 21.65 9.51
C GLY A 22 64.10 21.00 9.64
N ALA A 23 64.20 19.88 10.35
CA ALA A 23 65.45 19.12 10.45
C ALA A 23 65.84 18.46 9.11
N LEU A 24 64.84 18.02 8.32
CA LEU A 24 65.03 17.50 6.98
C LEU A 24 65.43 18.59 6.00
N GLU A 25 64.80 19.77 6.08
CA GLU A 25 65.17 20.94 5.26
C GLU A 25 66.63 21.36 5.50
N GLU A 26 67.04 21.49 6.76
CA GLU A 26 68.43 21.80 7.12
C GLU A 26 69.40 20.70 6.64
N HIS A 27 69.01 19.43 6.75
CA HIS A 27 69.84 18.31 6.30
C HIS A 27 70.01 18.30 4.78
N VAL A 28 68.95 18.49 4.00
CA VAL A 28 69.02 18.56 2.53
C VAL A 28 69.81 19.79 2.08
N GLY A 29 69.70 20.90 2.83
CA GLY A 29 70.50 22.10 2.63
C GLY A 29 72.00 21.86 2.81
N SER A 30 72.40 21.01 3.76
CA SER A 30 73.82 20.76 4.10
C SER A 30 74.43 19.52 3.43
N CYS A 31 73.63 18.53 3.03
CA CYS A 31 74.11 17.25 2.48
C CYS A 31 73.92 17.15 0.95
N PRO A 32 75.00 17.12 0.15
CA PRO A 32 74.90 17.04 -1.31
C PRO A 32 74.31 15.71 -1.80
N ASP A 33 74.56 14.60 -1.10
CA ASP A 33 74.03 13.28 -1.47
C ASP A 33 72.51 13.22 -1.34
N CYS A 34 71.96 13.80 -0.27
CA CYS A 34 70.51 13.88 -0.05
C CYS A 34 69.84 14.83 -1.02
N ARG A 35 70.49 15.96 -1.36
CA ARG A 35 70.03 16.87 -2.41
C ARG A 35 69.94 16.18 -3.78
N ALA A 36 70.98 15.46 -4.19
CA ALA A 36 70.98 14.71 -5.45
C ALA A 36 69.95 13.57 -5.48
N ARG A 37 69.57 13.00 -4.32
CA ARG A 37 68.45 12.04 -4.23
C ARG A 37 67.10 12.74 -4.40
N LEU A 38 66.92 13.89 -3.77
CA LEU A 38 65.69 14.68 -3.86
C LEU A 38 65.45 15.17 -5.30
N GLU A 39 66.47 15.72 -5.95
CA GLU A 39 66.40 16.17 -7.36
C GLU A 39 65.96 15.05 -8.31
N ARG A 40 66.40 13.80 -8.05
CA ARG A 40 65.95 12.63 -8.83
C ARG A 40 64.48 12.32 -8.60
N LEU A 41 63.99 12.40 -7.36
CA LEU A 41 62.58 12.20 -7.04
C LEU A 41 61.71 13.29 -7.68
N GLU A 42 62.15 14.56 -7.61
CA GLU A 42 61.50 15.69 -8.28
C GLU A 42 61.45 15.53 -9.81
N GLY A 43 62.53 15.02 -10.42
CA GLY A 43 62.58 14.72 -11.85
C GLY A 43 61.52 13.68 -12.25
N VAL A 44 61.33 12.63 -11.44
CA VAL A 44 60.26 11.64 -11.65
C VAL A 44 58.89 12.29 -11.49
N ARG A 45 58.67 13.07 -10.42
CA ARG A 45 57.41 13.78 -10.18
C ARG A 45 57.04 14.70 -11.35
N ARG A 46 58.00 15.46 -11.86
CA ARG A 46 57.82 16.34 -13.03
C ARG A 46 57.44 15.54 -14.28
N SER A 47 58.17 14.45 -14.54
CA SER A 47 57.88 13.57 -15.68
C SER A 47 56.48 12.96 -15.63
N LEU A 48 56.00 12.62 -14.42
CA LEU A 48 54.64 12.11 -14.22
C LEU A 48 53.57 13.20 -14.42
N LEU A 49 53.83 14.43 -13.98
CA LEU A 49 52.91 15.56 -14.14
C LEU A 49 52.83 16.07 -15.58
N GLU A 50 53.93 16.00 -16.33
CA GLU A 50 53.99 16.37 -17.75
C GLU A 50 53.40 15.29 -18.66
N SER A 51 53.29 14.06 -18.17
CA SER A 51 52.74 12.94 -18.93
C SER A 51 51.26 13.19 -19.23
N PRO A 52 50.81 13.06 -20.50
CA PRO A 52 49.41 13.24 -20.84
C PRO A 52 48.56 12.19 -20.11
N MET A 53 47.55 12.64 -19.39
CA MET A 53 46.63 11.72 -18.72
C MET A 53 45.90 10.88 -19.77
N PRO A 54 46.01 9.54 -19.75
CA PRO A 54 45.30 8.69 -20.69
C PRO A 54 43.79 8.82 -20.47
N ASP A 55 43.01 8.72 -21.55
CA ASP A 55 41.56 8.67 -21.43
C ASP A 55 41.15 7.38 -20.71
N TRP A 56 40.70 7.52 -19.47
CA TRP A 56 40.27 6.41 -18.63
C TRP A 56 38.82 5.98 -18.91
N ARG A 57 38.04 6.79 -19.64
CA ARG A 57 36.62 6.51 -19.92
C ARG A 57 36.40 5.18 -20.65
N PRO A 58 37.18 4.80 -21.68
CA PRO A 58 37.02 3.52 -22.36
C PRO A 58 37.37 2.33 -21.46
N ALA A 59 38.30 2.49 -20.53
CA ALA A 59 38.62 1.45 -19.56
C ALA A 59 37.47 1.27 -18.56
N MET A 60 36.92 2.37 -18.04
CA MET A 60 35.75 2.33 -17.16
C MET A 60 34.55 1.69 -17.85
N GLU A 61 34.27 2.04 -19.11
CA GLU A 61 33.12 1.50 -19.84
C GLU A 61 33.24 -0.01 -20.07
N ARG A 62 34.46 -0.51 -20.36
CA ARG A 62 34.72 -1.95 -20.45
C ARG A 62 34.49 -2.67 -19.12
N VAL A 63 34.93 -2.09 -18.01
CA VAL A 63 34.68 -2.66 -16.68
C VAL A 63 33.18 -2.65 -16.37
N ARG A 64 32.50 -1.53 -16.62
CA ARG A 64 31.05 -1.38 -16.39
C ARG A 64 30.25 -2.41 -17.18
N SER A 65 30.46 -2.50 -18.48
CA SER A 65 29.78 -3.47 -19.36
C SER A 65 30.07 -4.93 -18.96
N SER A 66 31.27 -5.23 -18.50
CA SER A 66 31.61 -6.55 -17.93
C SER A 66 30.83 -6.85 -16.64
N LEU A 67 30.71 -5.87 -15.73
CA LEU A 67 29.93 -6.03 -14.50
C LEU A 67 28.43 -6.20 -14.78
N VAL A 68 27.90 -5.45 -15.76
CA VAL A 68 26.50 -5.56 -16.20
C VAL A 68 26.22 -6.91 -16.85
N SER A 69 27.07 -7.35 -17.78
CA SER A 69 26.90 -8.65 -18.45
C SER A 69 27.02 -9.84 -17.49
N ARG A 70 27.80 -9.72 -16.42
CA ARG A 70 27.90 -10.72 -15.34
C ARG A 70 26.75 -10.65 -14.33
N GLY A 71 25.84 -9.69 -14.47
CA GLY A 71 24.74 -9.47 -13.52
C GLY A 71 25.19 -8.94 -12.15
N LEU A 72 26.46 -8.55 -12.00
CA LEU A 72 27.02 -7.97 -10.78
C LEU A 72 26.66 -6.48 -10.63
N ALA A 73 26.31 -5.84 -11.74
CA ALA A 73 25.78 -4.50 -11.77
C ALA A 73 24.47 -4.46 -12.56
N SER A 74 23.43 -3.88 -11.97
CA SER A 74 22.21 -3.55 -12.71
C SER A 74 22.42 -2.22 -13.41
N GLU A 75 22.26 -2.18 -14.73
CA GLU A 75 21.89 -0.95 -15.45
C GLU A 75 20.63 -0.45 -14.75
N LYS A 76 20.75 0.58 -13.89
CA LYS A 76 19.66 1.08 -13.08
C LYS A 76 18.48 1.43 -13.99
N ALA A 77 17.56 0.48 -14.17
CA ALA A 77 16.28 0.74 -14.78
C ALA A 77 15.58 1.68 -13.81
N ALA A 78 15.56 2.97 -14.16
CA ALA A 78 14.89 3.97 -13.34
C ALA A 78 13.47 3.46 -13.05
N PRO A 79 13.01 3.51 -11.78
CA PRO A 79 11.70 3.00 -11.42
C PRO A 79 10.67 3.69 -12.31
N VAL A 80 9.78 2.90 -12.91
CA VAL A 80 8.78 3.37 -13.89
C VAL A 80 7.94 4.53 -13.32
N TRP A 81 7.81 4.59 -11.99
CA TRP A 81 7.11 5.63 -11.23
C TRP A 81 7.79 7.01 -11.27
N ARG A 82 9.08 7.09 -11.63
CA ARG A 82 9.79 8.35 -11.87
C ARG A 82 9.78 8.78 -13.33
N ARG A 83 9.23 7.97 -14.25
CA ARG A 83 9.06 8.38 -15.64
C ARG A 83 7.90 9.38 -15.69
N ARG A 84 8.23 10.67 -15.88
CA ARG A 84 7.24 11.71 -16.20
C ARG A 84 6.74 11.45 -17.62
N VAL A 85 5.58 10.82 -17.72
CA VAL A 85 4.88 10.65 -18.99
C VAL A 85 4.02 11.90 -19.20
N SER A 86 4.34 12.70 -20.21
CA SER A 86 3.51 13.83 -20.62
C SER A 86 2.23 13.31 -21.28
N LEU A 87 1.17 13.16 -20.50
CA LEU A 87 -0.15 12.83 -21.01
C LEU A 87 -0.78 14.11 -21.59
N PRO A 88 -1.29 14.08 -22.83
CA PRO A 88 -1.98 15.23 -23.40
C PRO A 88 -3.23 15.55 -22.57
N VAL A 89 -3.42 16.84 -22.24
CA VAL A 89 -4.54 17.37 -21.43
C VAL A 89 -5.91 16.76 -21.78
N PRO A 90 -6.31 16.59 -23.06
CA PRO A 90 -7.62 16.01 -23.38
C PRO A 90 -7.81 14.58 -22.86
N LEU A 91 -6.74 13.77 -22.80
CA LEU A 91 -6.81 12.38 -22.32
C LEU A 91 -7.02 12.33 -20.80
N ALA A 92 -6.37 13.25 -20.06
CA ALA A 92 -6.53 13.35 -18.61
C ALA A 92 -7.96 13.78 -18.22
N VAL A 93 -8.55 14.72 -18.97
CA VAL A 93 -9.93 15.16 -18.76
C VAL A 93 -10.92 14.02 -19.03
N ALA A 94 -10.75 13.28 -20.13
CA ALA A 94 -11.61 12.15 -20.45
C ALA A 94 -11.57 11.05 -19.37
N ALA A 95 -10.37 10.70 -18.89
CA ALA A 95 -10.20 9.73 -17.81
C ALA A 95 -10.84 10.23 -16.49
N GLY A 96 -10.67 11.51 -16.16
CA GLY A 96 -11.28 12.11 -14.97
C GLY A 96 -12.81 12.10 -15.01
N LEU A 97 -13.40 12.44 -16.16
CA LEU A 97 -14.86 12.38 -16.34
C LEU A 97 -15.38 10.95 -16.21
N LEU A 98 -14.67 9.96 -16.76
CA LEU A 98 -15.08 8.56 -16.67
C LEU A 98 -15.06 8.06 -15.22
N VAL A 99 -14.03 8.42 -14.44
CA VAL A 99 -13.95 8.10 -13.01
C VAL A 99 -15.09 8.76 -12.23
N MET A 100 -15.40 10.03 -12.51
CA MET A 100 -16.50 10.74 -11.86
C MET A 100 -17.87 10.14 -12.16
N VAL A 101 -18.11 9.72 -13.41
CA VAL A 101 -19.34 9.04 -13.81
C VAL A 101 -19.46 7.69 -13.12
N LEU A 102 -18.37 6.90 -13.06
CA LEU A 102 -18.37 5.61 -12.36
C LEU A 102 -18.63 5.78 -10.87
N ALA A 103 -17.96 6.74 -10.22
CA ALA A 103 -18.14 7.02 -8.80
C ALA A 103 -19.58 7.48 -8.50
N GLY A 104 -20.14 8.37 -9.32
CA GLY A 104 -21.52 8.82 -9.20
C GLY A 104 -22.53 7.69 -9.41
N ALA A 105 -22.33 6.84 -10.43
CA ALA A 105 -23.19 5.68 -10.67
C ALA A 105 -23.14 4.69 -9.51
N LEU A 106 -21.95 4.46 -8.93
CA LEU A 106 -21.79 3.60 -7.76
C LEU A 106 -22.52 4.18 -6.54
N ALA A 107 -22.38 5.49 -6.30
CA ALA A 107 -23.07 6.18 -5.21
C ALA A 107 -24.60 6.11 -5.34
N VAL A 108 -25.13 6.36 -6.54
CA VAL A 108 -26.57 6.23 -6.83
C VAL A 108 -27.04 4.79 -6.63
N SER A 109 -26.26 3.81 -7.06
CA SER A 109 -26.59 2.39 -6.87
C SER A 109 -26.67 2.02 -5.39
N VAL A 110 -25.74 2.50 -4.56
CA VAL A 110 -25.75 2.26 -3.11
C VAL A 110 -26.96 2.92 -2.46
N ILE A 111 -27.22 4.20 -2.75
CA ILE A 111 -28.36 4.93 -2.19
C ILE A 111 -29.68 4.25 -2.58
N ARG A 112 -29.84 3.85 -3.84
CA ARG A 112 -31.05 3.18 -4.32
C ARG A 112 -31.25 1.79 -3.72
N SER A 113 -30.16 1.09 -3.37
CA SER A 113 -30.23 -0.18 -2.66
C SER A 113 -30.68 -0.01 -1.20
N SER A 114 -30.31 1.10 -0.54
CA SER A 114 -30.77 1.43 0.81
C SER A 114 -32.26 1.78 0.87
N PHE A 115 -32.82 2.32 -0.22
CA PHE A 115 -34.27 2.56 -0.37
C PHE A 115 -34.99 1.36 -1.01
N GLY A 116 -34.74 0.16 -0.50
CA GLY A 116 -35.44 -1.07 -0.89
C GLY A 116 -36.95 -0.92 -0.70
N MET A 117 -37.66 -0.77 -1.82
CA MET A 117 -39.13 -0.71 -1.89
C MET A 117 -39.73 -1.98 -1.25
N VAL A 118 -40.52 -1.81 -0.20
CA VAL A 118 -41.25 -2.92 0.45
C VAL A 118 -42.23 -3.51 -0.56
N ARG A 119 -41.91 -4.69 -1.09
CA ARG A 119 -42.77 -5.41 -2.03
C ARG A 119 -43.58 -6.44 -1.23
N ILE A 120 -44.79 -6.08 -0.84
CA ILE A 120 -45.72 -6.99 -0.17
C ILE A 120 -46.24 -7.98 -1.22
N THR A 121 -45.61 -9.15 -1.32
CA THR A 121 -46.15 -10.27 -2.10
C THR A 121 -47.10 -11.07 -1.22
N ARG A 122 -48.40 -10.94 -1.48
CA ARG A 122 -49.46 -11.71 -0.82
C ARG A 122 -49.40 -13.16 -1.34
N GLN A 123 -48.64 -14.02 -0.68
CA GLN A 123 -48.61 -15.45 -1.02
C GLN A 123 -49.76 -16.14 -0.29
N GLY A 124 -50.79 -16.52 -1.05
CA GLY A 124 -51.92 -17.28 -0.54
C GLY A 124 -51.49 -18.70 -0.20
N SER A 125 -51.27 -18.98 1.08
CA SER A 125 -51.64 -20.26 1.72
C SER A 125 -51.30 -20.24 3.21
N GLY A 126 -52.34 -20.43 4.04
CA GLY A 126 -52.26 -21.23 5.27
C GLY A 126 -51.49 -20.72 6.50
N GLY A 127 -50.73 -19.64 6.44
CA GLY A 127 -50.05 -19.11 7.62
C GLY A 127 -49.55 -17.69 7.39
N THR A 128 -50.03 -16.74 8.19
CA THR A 128 -49.54 -15.36 8.19
C THR A 128 -48.20 -15.28 8.91
N GLU A 129 -47.11 -15.67 8.24
CA GLU A 129 -45.77 -15.29 8.67
C GLU A 129 -45.46 -13.91 8.07
N ILE A 130 -45.78 -12.86 8.83
CA ILE A 130 -45.46 -11.49 8.45
C ILE A 130 -43.98 -11.26 8.75
N ARG A 131 -43.11 -11.48 7.76
CA ARG A 131 -41.70 -11.12 7.86
C ARG A 131 -41.53 -9.63 7.57
N ILE A 132 -41.56 -8.82 8.63
CA ILE A 132 -41.25 -7.40 8.58
C ILE A 132 -39.73 -7.25 8.67
N ALA A 133 -39.07 -6.99 7.54
CA ALA A 133 -37.70 -6.49 7.55
C ALA A 133 -37.74 -5.00 7.90
N ALA A 134 -37.83 -4.69 9.20
CA ALA A 134 -37.70 -3.33 9.69
C ALA A 134 -36.23 -2.91 9.63
N SER A 135 -35.96 -1.67 9.22
CA SER A 135 -34.61 -1.09 9.33
C SER A 135 -34.26 -1.00 10.81
N VAL A 136 -33.32 -1.83 11.27
CA VAL A 136 -32.89 -1.83 12.67
C VAL A 136 -32.01 -0.60 12.90
N SER A 137 -32.65 0.53 13.20
CA SER A 137 -31.97 1.70 13.78
C SER A 137 -32.25 1.87 15.27
N ASP A 138 -33.23 1.19 15.86
CA ASP A 138 -33.45 1.23 17.31
C ASP A 138 -34.01 -0.10 17.85
N LEU A 139 -33.10 -1.04 18.12
CA LEU A 139 -33.40 -2.30 18.82
C LEU A 139 -33.80 -2.06 20.29
N GLU A 140 -33.35 -0.93 20.86
CA GLU A 140 -33.56 -0.55 22.27
C GLU A 140 -35.00 -0.11 22.54
N SER A 141 -35.66 0.53 21.57
CA SER A 141 -37.09 0.87 21.67
C SER A 141 -37.99 -0.36 21.65
N LEU A 142 -37.63 -1.39 20.88
CA LEU A 142 -38.39 -2.65 20.81
C LEU A 142 -38.27 -3.44 22.11
N LEU A 143 -37.07 -3.53 22.70
CA LEU A 143 -36.88 -4.23 23.97
C LEU A 143 -37.64 -3.56 25.12
N ARG A 144 -37.67 -2.22 25.16
CA ARG A 144 -38.43 -1.49 26.19
C ARG A 144 -39.94 -1.74 26.11
N SER A 145 -40.50 -1.84 24.91
CA SER A 145 -41.94 -2.13 24.75
C SER A 145 -42.35 -3.56 25.13
N VAL A 146 -41.44 -4.52 25.03
CA VAL A 146 -41.70 -5.93 25.41
C VAL A 146 -41.64 -6.11 26.93
N ASP A 147 -40.81 -5.33 27.62
CA ASP A 147 -40.68 -5.38 29.08
C ASP A 147 -41.86 -4.69 29.81
N GLU A 148 -42.51 -3.71 29.16
CA GLU A 148 -43.69 -3.01 29.71
C GLU A 148 -44.99 -3.83 29.62
N ASP A 149 -45.13 -4.77 28.68
CA ASP A 149 -46.41 -5.43 28.35
C ASP A 149 -46.48 -6.92 28.74
N ALA A 150 -45.84 -7.31 29.85
CA ALA A 150 -45.96 -8.66 30.44
C ALA A 150 -47.34 -8.97 31.09
N GLY A 151 -48.37 -8.16 30.82
CA GLY A 151 -49.73 -8.32 31.34
C GLY A 151 -50.74 -8.59 30.22
N SER A 152 -51.03 -9.88 29.96
CA SER A 152 -52.17 -10.38 29.17
C SER A 152 -52.59 -9.56 27.93
N LEU A 153 -51.99 -9.86 26.78
CA LEU A 153 -52.56 -9.52 25.48
C LEU A 153 -53.83 -10.37 25.24
N GLU A 154 -54.96 -9.98 25.85
CA GLU A 154 -56.29 -10.42 25.42
C GLU A 154 -56.66 -9.63 24.15
N GLY A 155 -56.09 -10.07 23.03
CA GLY A 155 -56.38 -9.50 21.72
C GLY A 155 -57.76 -9.95 21.23
N ILE A 156 -58.78 -9.11 21.40
CA ILE A 156 -60.07 -9.31 20.71
C ILE A 156 -59.83 -9.08 19.21
N ILE A 157 -59.63 -10.16 18.46
CA ILE A 157 -59.54 -10.10 16.99
C ILE A 157 -60.93 -9.82 16.44
N MET A 158 -61.21 -8.55 16.12
CA MET A 158 -62.42 -8.16 15.42
C MET A 158 -62.32 -8.62 13.96
N LEU A 159 -63.14 -9.60 13.57
CA LEU A 159 -63.18 -10.10 12.20
C LEU A 159 -63.69 -8.99 11.25
N PRO A 160 -62.98 -8.66 10.16
CA PRO A 160 -63.46 -7.71 9.17
C PRO A 160 -64.80 -8.17 8.57
N LYS A 161 -65.73 -7.23 8.34
CA LYS A 161 -67.12 -7.53 7.92
C LYS A 161 -67.23 -8.17 6.52
N ASP A 162 -66.13 -8.21 5.80
CA ASP A 162 -65.94 -8.61 4.42
C ASP A 162 -65.15 -9.93 4.27
N VAL A 163 -64.89 -10.64 5.38
CA VAL A 163 -64.29 -11.99 5.33
C VAL A 163 -65.33 -13.01 4.86
N GLN A 164 -65.17 -13.48 3.62
CA GLN A 164 -65.86 -14.68 3.14
C GLN A 164 -65.15 -15.92 3.70
N LEU A 165 -65.75 -16.54 4.71
CA LEU A 165 -65.28 -17.81 5.26
C LEU A 165 -65.64 -18.93 4.27
N LEU A 166 -64.65 -19.39 3.52
CA LEU A 166 -64.78 -20.60 2.69
C LEU A 166 -64.50 -21.83 3.56
N PRO A 167 -65.47 -22.74 3.72
CA PRO A 167 -65.22 -23.98 4.46
C PRO A 167 -64.20 -24.83 3.69
N VAL A 168 -63.05 -25.09 4.31
CA VAL A 168 -62.04 -25.99 3.76
C VAL A 168 -62.17 -27.34 4.47
N GLY A 169 -62.72 -28.33 3.77
CA GLY A 169 -62.90 -29.70 4.24
C GLY A 169 -64.30 -30.25 3.98
N GLU A 170 -64.43 -31.56 3.88
CA GLU A 170 -65.74 -32.21 3.86
C GLU A 170 -66.35 -32.13 5.26
N PRO A 171 -67.56 -31.57 5.43
CA PRO A 171 -68.24 -31.56 6.72
C PRO A 171 -68.58 -33.00 7.12
N ARG A 172 -68.01 -33.45 8.24
CA ARG A 172 -68.34 -34.74 8.85
C ARG A 172 -69.10 -34.47 10.13
N MET A 173 -70.37 -34.86 10.19
CA MET A 173 -71.10 -34.87 11.46
C MET A 173 -70.66 -36.10 12.26
N GLY A 174 -69.85 -35.88 13.29
CA GLY A 174 -69.48 -36.89 14.27
C GLY A 174 -70.24 -36.65 15.59
N LYS A 175 -70.47 -37.70 16.38
CA LYS A 175 -70.97 -37.55 17.74
C LYS A 175 -69.82 -37.07 18.63
N GLU A 176 -70.12 -36.25 19.64
CA GLU A 176 -69.12 -35.66 20.55
C GLU A 176 -68.14 -36.70 21.15
N ALA A 177 -68.62 -37.92 21.39
CA ALA A 177 -67.80 -39.03 21.90
C ALA A 177 -66.68 -39.51 20.97
N GLU A 178 -66.69 -39.15 19.67
CA GLU A 178 -65.67 -39.56 18.69
C GLU A 178 -64.49 -38.58 18.61
N PHE A 179 -64.56 -37.40 19.23
CA PHE A 179 -63.50 -36.39 19.13
C PHE A 179 -62.50 -36.49 20.29
N SER A 180 -61.45 -37.30 20.11
CA SER A 180 -60.32 -37.38 21.03
C SER A 180 -59.23 -36.38 20.64
N ARG A 181 -59.08 -35.30 21.41
CA ARG A 181 -58.01 -34.30 21.24
C ARG A 181 -56.69 -34.93 21.69
N ARG A 182 -55.92 -35.54 20.77
CA ARG A 182 -54.57 -36.03 21.07
C ARG A 182 -53.69 -34.87 21.54
N LYS A 183 -53.30 -34.89 22.82
CA LYS A 183 -52.20 -34.10 23.36
C LYS A 183 -50.88 -34.77 22.92
N SER A 184 -50.15 -34.17 22.00
CA SER A 184 -48.74 -34.50 21.78
C SER A 184 -47.90 -33.72 22.78
N TRP A 185 -47.13 -34.45 23.61
CA TRP A 185 -46.02 -33.92 24.40
C TRP A 185 -44.80 -33.67 23.50
#